data_AF-A0A031IJJ3-F1
#
_entry.id   AF-A0A031IJJ3-F1
#
_cell.length_a   1.000
_cell.length_b   1.000
_cell.length_c   1.000
_cell.angle_alpha   90.00
_cell.angle_beta   90.00
_cell.angle_gamma   90.00
#
_symmetry.space_group_name_H-M   'P 1'
#
loop_
_entity.id
_entity.type
_entity.pdbx_description
1 polymer ?
#
loop_
_entity_poly.entity_id
_entity_poly.type
_entity_poly.pdbx_seq_one_letter_code
_entity_poly.pdbx_strand_id
1 'polypeptide(L)'
;MKNYHLNRIINLRSVEAYFLRTGYLTPPIYCMILIDYRRPSTIDDFPYLKNIDGISEDEFGDDNYIKALLISSEEVTQETYDELCIVAGGFFEDKEECRWNFDVEVIDDFKKKNNLNDIFPLLQNILEKYNCSINVDHIPIEKFNFLSQE
;
A
#
# COMPACT_ATOMS: atom_id res chain seq x y z
N MET A 1 -2.53 -18.00 -9.00
CA MET A 1 -3.15 -17.12 -8.00
C MET A 1 -3.22 -17.81 -6.65
N LYS A 2 -2.36 -17.40 -5.72
CA LYS A 2 -2.48 -17.76 -4.31
C LYS A 2 -3.71 -17.06 -3.71
N ASN A 3 -4.43 -17.76 -2.82
CA ASN A 3 -5.50 -17.15 -2.05
C ASN A 3 -4.90 -16.45 -0.83
N TYR A 4 -4.90 -15.12 -0.85
CA TYR A 4 -4.49 -14.31 0.30
C TYR A 4 -5.70 -14.01 1.18
N HIS A 5 -5.55 -14.28 2.47
CA HIS A 5 -6.41 -13.72 3.50
C HIS A 5 -5.95 -12.31 3.81
N LEU A 6 -6.83 -11.34 3.53
CA LEU A 6 -6.63 -9.92 3.79
C LEU A 6 -7.18 -9.58 5.17
N ASN A 7 -6.33 -9.05 6.05
CA ASN A 7 -6.74 -8.54 7.34
C ASN A 7 -6.44 -7.04 7.40
N ARG A 8 -7.48 -6.20 7.36
CA ARG A 8 -7.34 -4.75 7.45
C ARG A 8 -6.83 -4.37 8.85
N ILE A 9 -5.73 -3.63 8.90
CA ILE A 9 -5.10 -3.14 10.13
C ILE A 9 -5.29 -1.65 10.34
N ILE A 10 -5.38 -0.84 9.27
CA ILE A 10 -5.67 0.60 9.34
C ILE A 10 -6.81 0.92 8.39
N ASN A 11 -7.78 1.73 8.85
CA ASN A 11 -8.91 2.19 8.07
C ASN A 11 -9.09 3.72 8.17
N LEU A 12 -8.23 4.48 7.51
CA LEU A 12 -8.35 5.92 7.38
C LEU A 12 -8.89 6.29 6.01
N ARG A 13 -9.47 7.48 5.92
CA ARG A 13 -10.02 7.99 4.67
C ARG A 13 -8.96 8.13 3.56
N SER A 14 -7.68 8.31 3.91
CA SER A 14 -6.58 8.52 2.96
C SER A 14 -5.50 7.43 3.03
N VAL A 15 -5.56 6.54 4.03
CA VAL A 15 -4.62 5.43 4.16
C VAL A 15 -5.35 4.20 4.66
N GLU A 16 -5.22 3.12 3.93
CA GLU A 16 -5.60 1.80 4.38
C GLU A 16 -4.38 0.89 4.41
N ALA A 17 -4.32 -0.02 5.37
CA ALA A 17 -3.26 -1.01 5.43
C ALA A 17 -3.82 -2.39 5.75
N TYR A 18 -3.20 -3.42 5.18
CA TYR A 18 -3.66 -4.79 5.23
C TYR A 18 -2.50 -5.75 5.45
N PHE A 19 -2.67 -6.69 6.36
CA PHE A 19 -1.85 -7.89 6.38
C PHE A 19 -2.35 -8.92 5.38
N LEU A 20 -1.44 -9.48 4.59
CA LEU A 20 -1.72 -10.57 3.65
C LEU A 20 -1.13 -11.86 4.21
N ARG A 21 -1.98 -12.88 4.36
CA ARG A 21 -1.62 -14.19 4.93
C ARG A 21 -2.06 -15.31 4.00
N THR A 22 -1.35 -16.44 4.00
CA THR A 22 -1.80 -17.67 3.33
C THR A 22 -2.80 -18.49 4.15
N GLY A 23 -3.04 -18.11 5.41
CA GLY A 23 -4.02 -18.72 6.29
C GLY A 23 -4.26 -17.88 7.54
N TYR A 24 -5.33 -18.17 8.28
CA TYR A 24 -5.73 -17.36 9.44
C TYR A 24 -4.74 -17.39 10.61
N LEU A 25 -3.99 -18.49 10.77
CA LEU A 25 -3.03 -18.69 11.86
C LEU A 25 -1.57 -18.52 11.42
N THR A 26 -1.32 -18.17 10.14
CA THR A 26 0.04 -17.93 9.66
C THR A 26 0.42 -16.46 9.86
N PRO A 27 1.69 -16.16 10.19
CA PRO A 27 2.19 -14.79 10.20
C PRO A 27 1.94 -14.06 8.87
N PRO A 28 1.83 -12.74 8.87
CA PRO A 28 1.70 -11.98 7.63
C PRO A 28 2.95 -12.20 6.77
N ILE A 29 2.72 -12.45 5.48
CA ILE A 29 3.78 -12.63 4.48
C ILE A 29 4.06 -11.29 3.79
N TYR A 30 3.02 -10.45 3.69
CA TYR A 30 3.15 -9.08 3.21
C TYR A 30 2.30 -8.12 4.03
N CYS A 31 2.66 -6.84 3.97
CA CYS A 31 1.79 -5.75 4.39
C CYS A 31 1.53 -4.85 3.18
N MET A 32 0.28 -4.75 2.76
CA MET A 32 -0.13 -3.85 1.69
C MET A 32 -0.62 -2.54 2.29
N ILE A 33 -0.23 -1.41 1.70
CA ILE A 33 -0.62 -0.07 2.11
C ILE A 33 -1.18 0.63 0.88
N LEU A 34 -2.36 1.22 1.01
CA LEU A 34 -2.99 2.05 -0.02
C LEU A 34 -2.99 3.49 0.50
N ILE A 35 -2.40 4.40 -0.25
CA ILE A 35 -2.29 5.82 0.09
C ILE A 35 -3.03 6.64 -0.97
N ASP A 36 -4.11 7.27 -0.58
CA ASP A 36 -4.87 8.24 -1.39
C ASP A 36 -4.34 9.65 -1.12
N TYR A 37 -3.64 10.24 -2.11
CA TYR A 37 -3.02 11.56 -1.97
C TYR A 37 -4.00 12.71 -2.18
N ARG A 38 -5.19 12.47 -2.74
CA ARG A 38 -6.19 13.50 -3.02
C ARG A 38 -5.67 14.69 -3.82
N ARG A 39 -4.80 14.39 -4.76
CA ARG A 39 -4.28 15.34 -5.73
C ARG A 39 -4.15 14.66 -7.09
N PRO A 40 -4.10 15.46 -8.17
CA PRO A 40 -3.58 15.04 -9.45
C PRO A 40 -2.27 14.27 -9.32
N SER A 41 -2.14 13.19 -10.09
CA SER A 41 -0.85 12.57 -10.32
C SER A 41 0.10 13.50 -11.11
N THR A 42 1.39 13.22 -11.01
CA THR A 42 2.47 13.95 -11.68
C THR A 42 3.45 12.95 -12.28
N ILE A 43 4.34 13.41 -13.17
CA ILE A 43 5.36 12.54 -13.76
C ILE A 43 6.33 11.97 -12.70
N ASP A 44 6.49 12.66 -11.58
CA ASP A 44 7.30 12.19 -10.44
C ASP A 44 6.69 10.96 -9.76
N ASP A 45 5.37 10.81 -9.83
CA ASP A 45 4.67 9.65 -9.30
C ASP A 45 4.91 8.39 -10.16
N PHE A 46 5.34 8.56 -11.41
CA PHE A 46 5.62 7.47 -12.36
C PHE A 46 7.04 7.58 -12.96
N PRO A 47 8.10 7.35 -12.17
CA PRO A 47 9.48 7.57 -12.61
C PRO A 47 9.87 6.79 -13.87
N TYR A 48 9.26 5.63 -14.11
CA TYR A 48 9.50 4.79 -15.28
C TYR A 48 9.00 5.42 -16.60
N LEU A 49 8.15 6.45 -16.54
CA LEU A 49 7.64 7.17 -17.70
C LEU A 49 8.49 8.39 -18.09
N LYS A 50 9.38 8.87 -17.21
CA LYS A 50 10.13 10.13 -17.38
C LYS A 50 10.99 10.24 -18.65
N ASN A 51 11.32 9.11 -19.28
CA ASN A 51 12.22 9.05 -20.43
C ASN A 51 11.56 8.40 -21.66
N ILE A 52 10.23 8.30 -21.70
CA ILE A 52 9.52 7.75 -22.84
C ILE A 52 9.11 8.89 -23.78
N ASP A 53 9.57 8.83 -25.03
CA ASP A 53 9.19 9.81 -26.06
C ASP A 53 7.67 9.82 -26.26
N GLY A 54 7.07 11.01 -26.14
CA GLY A 54 5.63 11.23 -26.35
C GLY A 54 4.81 11.39 -25.08
N ILE A 55 5.37 11.11 -23.89
CA ILE A 55 4.71 11.38 -22.61
C ILE A 55 5.12 12.77 -22.13
N SER A 56 4.20 13.73 -22.10
CA SER A 56 4.44 15.07 -21.55
C SER A 56 3.84 15.21 -20.15
N GLU A 57 4.35 16.18 -19.37
CA GLU A 57 3.75 16.53 -18.07
C GLU A 57 2.27 16.90 -18.18
N ASP A 58 1.83 17.39 -19.36
CA ASP A 58 0.43 17.73 -19.64
C ASP A 58 -0.50 16.51 -19.71
N GLU A 59 0.04 15.29 -19.85
CA GLU A 59 -0.73 14.03 -19.75
C GLU A 59 -1.07 13.66 -18.30
N PHE A 60 -0.54 14.40 -17.33
CA PHE A 60 -0.81 14.30 -15.91
C PHE A 60 -1.54 15.57 -15.45
N GLY A 61 -2.61 15.47 -14.65
CA GLY A 61 -3.23 16.70 -14.14
C GLY A 61 -4.66 16.63 -13.64
N ASP A 62 -5.45 15.64 -14.08
CA ASP A 62 -6.89 15.66 -13.79
C ASP A 62 -7.35 14.62 -12.76
N ASP A 63 -6.52 13.62 -12.46
CA ASP A 63 -6.98 12.39 -11.78
C ASP A 63 -6.47 12.24 -10.35
N ASN A 64 -7.33 11.73 -9.45
CA ASN A 64 -6.89 11.39 -8.10
C ASN A 64 -5.78 10.32 -8.13
N TYR A 65 -4.67 10.59 -7.44
CA TYR A 65 -3.56 9.67 -7.37
C TYR A 65 -3.60 8.78 -6.12
N ILE A 66 -3.52 7.47 -6.35
CA ILE A 66 -3.36 6.46 -5.30
C ILE A 66 -2.04 5.72 -5.47
N LYS A 67 -1.28 5.57 -4.38
CA LYS A 67 -0.12 4.67 -4.33
C LYS A 67 -0.50 3.38 -3.62
N ALA A 68 -0.31 2.25 -4.29
CA ALA A 68 -0.30 0.95 -3.64
C ALA A 68 1.15 0.54 -3.34
N LEU A 69 1.41 0.15 -2.11
CA LEU A 69 2.71 -0.31 -1.65
C LEU A 69 2.57 -1.70 -1.06
N LEU A 70 3.58 -2.53 -1.27
CA LEU A 70 3.69 -3.83 -0.63
C LEU A 70 5.01 -3.90 0.13
N ILE A 71 4.94 -4.15 1.42
CA ILE A 71 6.11 -4.49 2.22
C ILE A 71 6.30 -6.01 2.18
N SER A 72 7.50 -6.46 1.83
CA SER A 72 7.92 -7.85 1.92
C SER A 72 9.22 -7.97 2.73
N SER A 73 9.50 -9.13 3.29
CA SER A 73 10.79 -9.41 3.91
C SER A 73 11.88 -9.84 2.93
N GLU A 74 11.51 -10.15 1.70
CA GLU A 74 12.40 -10.69 0.67
C GLU A 74 11.98 -10.15 -0.70
N GLU A 75 12.90 -10.18 -1.67
CA GLU A 75 12.58 -9.86 -3.06
C GLU A 75 11.46 -10.76 -3.58
N VAL A 76 10.49 -10.18 -4.28
CA VAL A 76 9.38 -10.92 -4.88
C VAL A 76 9.71 -11.29 -6.32
N THR A 77 9.28 -12.47 -6.76
CA THR A 77 9.36 -12.84 -8.17
C THR A 77 8.41 -12.01 -9.02
N GLN A 78 8.67 -11.87 -10.32
CA GLN A 78 7.76 -11.17 -11.23
C GLN A 78 6.34 -11.76 -11.19
N GLU A 79 6.22 -13.09 -11.17
CA GLU A 79 4.91 -13.75 -11.04
C GLU A 79 4.17 -13.32 -9.77
N THR A 80 4.88 -13.23 -8.64
CA THR A 80 4.29 -12.81 -7.36
C THR A 80 3.94 -11.31 -7.38
N TYR A 81 4.78 -10.50 -8.00
CA TYR A 81 4.53 -9.07 -8.21
C TYR A 81 3.24 -8.86 -9.02
N ASP A 82 3.09 -9.56 -10.15
CA ASP A 82 1.92 -9.45 -11.02
C ASP A 82 0.65 -9.89 -10.27
N GLU A 83 0.72 -10.99 -9.52
CA GLU A 83 -0.39 -11.44 -8.66
C GLU A 83 -0.80 -10.38 -7.63
N LEU A 84 0.17 -9.77 -6.93
CA LEU A 84 -0.10 -8.79 -5.88
C LEU A 84 -0.56 -7.44 -6.44
N CYS A 85 -0.07 -7.06 -7.63
CA CYS A 85 -0.56 -5.91 -8.37
C CYS A 85 -2.05 -6.09 -8.73
N ILE A 86 -2.46 -7.27 -9.18
CA ILE A 86 -3.88 -7.59 -9.44
C ILE A 86 -4.70 -7.49 -8.14
N VAL A 87 -4.17 -8.02 -7.02
CA VAL A 87 -4.86 -7.91 -5.72
C VAL A 87 -5.06 -6.45 -5.32
N ALA A 88 -4.03 -5.60 -5.45
CA ALA A 88 -4.13 -4.17 -5.16
C ALA A 88 -5.12 -3.47 -6.10
N GLY A 89 -5.05 -3.77 -7.40
CA GLY A 89 -5.96 -3.25 -8.41
C GLY A 89 -7.44 -3.55 -8.12
N GLY A 90 -7.73 -4.70 -7.49
CA GLY A 90 -9.08 -5.06 -7.07
C GLY A 90 -9.71 -4.14 -6.02
N PHE A 91 -8.94 -3.25 -5.37
CA PHE A 91 -9.47 -2.24 -4.44
C PHE A 91 -9.91 -0.96 -5.14
N PHE A 92 -9.48 -0.75 -6.39
CA PHE A 92 -9.74 0.48 -7.11
C PHE A 92 -10.89 0.25 -8.07
N GLU A 93 -11.90 1.12 -7.99
CA GLU A 93 -12.95 1.16 -9.01
C GLU A 93 -12.31 1.60 -10.33
N ASP A 94 -12.72 0.97 -11.43
CA ASP A 94 -12.31 1.33 -12.78
C ASP A 94 -12.99 2.66 -13.16
N LYS A 95 -12.44 3.75 -12.63
CA LYS A 95 -12.86 5.13 -12.89
C LYS A 95 -11.78 5.79 -13.72
N GLU A 96 -12.20 6.46 -14.79
CA GLU A 96 -11.32 7.22 -15.67
C GLU A 96 -10.48 8.25 -14.89
N GLU A 97 -11.01 8.76 -13.77
CA GLU A 97 -10.39 9.82 -12.95
C GLU A 97 -9.48 9.32 -11.81
N CYS A 98 -9.09 8.03 -11.77
CA CYS A 98 -8.27 7.47 -10.69
C CYS A 98 -7.02 6.77 -11.23
N ARG A 99 -5.87 7.43 -11.10
CA ARG A 99 -4.57 6.85 -11.45
C ARG A 99 -3.90 6.24 -10.24
N TRP A 100 -3.23 5.11 -10.46
CA TRP A 100 -2.47 4.46 -9.42
C TRP A 100 -1.25 3.72 -9.96
N ASN A 101 -0.31 3.43 -9.07
CA ASN A 101 0.77 2.49 -9.32
C ASN A 101 1.08 1.64 -8.08
N PHE A 102 1.91 0.64 -8.31
CA PHE A 102 2.27 -0.37 -7.34
C PHE A 102 3.79 -0.43 -7.18
N ASP A 103 4.29 -0.32 -5.96
CA ASP A 103 5.69 -0.58 -5.63
C ASP A 103 5.82 -1.66 -4.56
N VAL A 104 6.98 -2.30 -4.53
CA VAL A 104 7.37 -3.24 -3.49
C VAL A 104 8.56 -2.70 -2.71
N GLU A 105 8.44 -2.70 -1.38
CA GLU A 105 9.47 -2.33 -0.42
C GLU A 105 9.97 -3.59 0.28
N VAL A 106 11.24 -3.94 0.06
CA VAL A 106 11.88 -5.10 0.68
C VAL A 106 12.56 -4.67 1.98
N ILE A 107 12.06 -5.20 3.10
CA ILE A 107 12.49 -4.86 4.44
C ILE A 107 12.65 -6.15 5.25
N ASP A 108 13.88 -6.62 5.37
CA ASP A 108 14.25 -7.89 6.03
C ASP A 108 13.62 -8.10 7.42
N ASP A 109 13.43 -7.02 8.19
CA ASP A 109 12.87 -7.09 9.54
C ASP A 109 11.35 -7.32 9.55
N PHE A 110 10.66 -7.18 8.40
CA PHE A 110 9.22 -7.41 8.25
C PHE A 110 8.80 -8.81 8.70
N LYS A 111 9.65 -9.84 8.50
CA LYS A 111 9.38 -11.23 8.93
C LYS A 111 9.12 -11.39 10.43
N LYS A 112 9.55 -10.41 11.24
CA LYS A 112 9.32 -10.37 12.69
C LYS A 112 8.10 -9.56 13.09
N LYS A 113 7.43 -8.87 12.14
CA LYS A 113 6.32 -7.95 12.40
C LYS A 113 5.00 -8.68 12.25
N ASN A 114 4.55 -9.32 13.33
CA ASN A 114 3.34 -10.15 13.30
C ASN A 114 2.12 -9.50 13.96
N ASN A 115 2.29 -8.33 14.59
CA ASN A 115 1.25 -7.59 15.30
C ASN A 115 1.36 -6.07 15.05
N LEU A 116 0.38 -5.33 15.58
CA LEU A 116 0.25 -3.89 15.37
C LEU A 116 1.40 -3.08 16.00
N ASN A 117 1.83 -3.42 17.22
CA ASN A 117 2.91 -2.69 17.90
C ASN A 117 4.23 -2.78 17.13
N ASP A 118 4.49 -3.94 16.53
CA ASP A 118 5.70 -4.15 15.75
C ASP A 118 5.63 -3.44 14.39
N ILE A 119 4.45 -3.39 13.76
CA ILE A 119 4.29 -2.83 12.42
C ILE A 119 4.18 -1.30 12.40
N PHE A 120 3.66 -0.67 13.45
CA PHE A 120 3.42 0.78 13.44
C PHE A 120 4.68 1.63 13.21
N PRO A 121 5.82 1.38 13.86
CA PRO A 121 7.05 2.11 13.56
C PRO A 121 7.49 1.92 12.10
N LEU A 122 7.28 0.72 11.55
CA LEU A 122 7.59 0.43 10.15
C LEU A 122 6.67 1.20 9.20
N LEU A 123 5.36 1.21 9.49
CA LEU A 123 4.38 1.97 8.71
C LEU A 123 4.69 3.47 8.76
N GLN A 124 5.02 4.01 9.93
CA GLN A 124 5.39 5.43 10.06
C GLN A 124 6.56 5.78 9.15
N ASN A 125 7.64 4.99 9.18
CA ASN A 125 8.80 5.20 8.32
C ASN A 125 8.45 5.13 6.81
N ILE A 126 7.56 4.22 6.43
CA ILE A 126 7.12 4.07 5.03
C ILE A 126 6.25 5.24 4.60
N LEU A 127 5.28 5.64 5.43
CA LEU A 127 4.43 6.80 5.17
C LEU A 127 5.27 8.07 5.01
N GLU A 128 6.27 8.28 5.86
CA GLU A 128 7.22 9.40 5.74
C GLU A 128 8.04 9.34 4.45
N LYS A 129 8.59 8.16 4.10
CA LYS A 129 9.35 7.95 2.85
C LYS A 129 8.53 8.35 1.62
N TYR A 130 7.23 8.09 1.64
CA TYR A 130 6.29 8.40 0.56
C TYR A 130 5.58 9.76 0.77
N ASN A 131 6.08 10.65 1.63
CA ASN A 131 5.52 11.99 1.85
C ASN A 131 4.04 12.01 2.30
N CYS A 132 3.57 10.95 2.97
CA CYS A 132 2.26 10.92 3.60
C CYS A 132 2.37 11.50 5.02
N SER A 133 1.68 12.62 5.27
CA SER A 133 1.77 13.36 6.54
C SER A 133 1.01 12.72 7.71
N ILE A 134 0.56 11.47 7.58
CA ILE A 134 -0.17 10.78 8.64
C ILE A 134 0.83 10.32 9.70
N ASN A 135 0.51 10.64 10.95
CA ASN A 135 1.23 10.10 12.10
C ASN A 135 0.42 8.93 12.69
N VAL A 136 1.00 7.73 12.62
CA VAL A 136 0.38 6.48 13.09
C VAL A 136 0.08 6.50 14.59
N ASP A 137 0.93 7.15 15.39
CA ASP A 137 0.76 7.25 16.85
C ASP A 137 -0.43 8.14 17.25
N HIS A 138 -0.92 8.98 16.34
CA HIS A 138 -2.08 9.84 16.55
C HIS A 138 -3.37 9.27 15.94
N ILE A 139 -3.32 8.06 15.36
CA ILE A 139 -4.51 7.40 14.83
C ILE A 139 -5.39 6.93 16.01
N PRO A 140 -6.69 7.28 16.03
CA PRO A 140 -7.59 6.80 17.06
C PRO A 140 -7.71 5.26 17.08
N ILE A 141 -7.84 4.67 18.27
CA ILE A 141 -7.87 3.22 18.48
C ILE A 141 -8.95 2.54 17.61
N GLU A 142 -10.11 3.18 17.45
CA GLU A 142 -11.24 2.68 16.65
C GLU A 142 -10.95 2.57 15.14
N LYS A 143 -9.84 3.15 14.67
CA LYS A 143 -9.39 3.04 13.27
C LYS A 143 -8.52 1.82 13.02
N PHE A 144 -8.10 1.15 14.09
CA PHE A 144 -7.46 -0.15 14.03
C PHE A 144 -8.50 -1.23 14.27
N ASN A 145 -8.39 -2.33 13.51
CA ASN A 145 -9.33 -3.44 13.61
C ASN A 145 -8.95 -4.34 14.80
N PHE A 146 -9.25 -3.88 16.01
CA PHE A 146 -9.28 -4.75 17.16
C PHE A 146 -10.56 -5.58 17.06
N LEU A 147 -10.46 -6.90 17.21
CA LEU A 147 -11.64 -7.71 17.51
C LEU A 147 -12.28 -7.04 18.73
N SER A 148 -13.41 -6.36 18.53
CA SER A 148 -14.12 -5.67 19.60
C SER A 148 -14.41 -6.70 20.68
N GLN A 149 -13.74 -6.58 21.82
CA GLN A 149 -14.16 -7.22 23.07
C GLN A 149 -15.02 -6.26 23.90
N GLU A 150 -15.80 -5.43 23.21
CA GLU A 150 -16.96 -4.76 23.78
C GLU A 150 -18.23 -5.45 23.27
#